data_AF-A0A7V9AX65-F1
#
_entry.id   AF-A0A7V9AX65-F1
#
_cell.length_a   1.000
_cell.length_b   1.000
_cell.length_c   1.000
_cell.angle_alpha   90.00
_cell.angle_beta   90.00
_cell.angle_gamma   90.00
#
_symmetry.space_group_name_H-M   'P 1'
#
loop_
_entity.id
_entity.type
_entity.pdbx_description
1 polymer ?
#
loop_
_entity_poly.entity_id
_entity_poly.type
_entity_poly.pdbx_seq_one_letter_code
_entity_poly.pdbx_strand_id
1 'polypeptide(L)'
;MSTSDKGSSRRATRRRFTWPAVASGVIALAAGGALLYAPGAPDRPPGLQERRPEIVNQPSRVTGRTKAPIEHVVFLIKENRTFDNYFGRYPGADGASRGRISTGESIELRVATDVLTHDLGHEFLDGVRAINGGRMDGFDLIPIGGASLDGYTSFTREGI
;
A
#
# COMPACT_ATOMS: atom_id res chain seq x y z
N MET A 1 29.64 -8.87 -63.11
CA MET A 1 29.86 -8.40 -61.73
C MET A 1 30.40 -6.97 -61.80
N SER A 2 29.65 -5.87 -61.96
CA SER A 2 28.43 -5.34 -61.28
C SER A 2 28.58 -5.39 -59.75
N THR A 3 28.63 -4.31 -58.96
CA THR A 3 28.40 -2.87 -59.16
C THR A 3 29.05 -2.12 -57.98
N SER A 4 29.55 -0.90 -58.22
CA SER A 4 30.02 0.04 -57.20
C SER A 4 28.81 0.74 -56.56
N ASP A 5 28.67 0.68 -55.24
CA ASP A 5 27.64 1.40 -54.49
C ASP A 5 28.29 2.52 -53.65
N LYS A 6 27.90 3.77 -53.95
CA LYS A 6 28.27 4.98 -53.22
C LYS A 6 27.09 5.36 -52.32
N GLY A 7 27.14 4.92 -51.07
CA GLY A 7 26.14 5.24 -50.04
C GLY A 7 26.40 6.55 -49.30
N SER A 8 25.79 7.63 -49.81
CA SER A 8 25.15 8.76 -49.11
C SER A 8 25.52 9.01 -47.62
N SER A 9 26.27 10.09 -47.35
CA SER A 9 26.44 10.69 -46.03
C SER A 9 25.20 11.49 -45.60
N ARG A 10 24.39 10.94 -44.70
CA ARG A 10 23.27 11.67 -44.07
C ARG A 10 23.74 12.37 -42.79
N ARG A 11 23.92 13.68 -42.87
CA ARG A 11 24.12 14.58 -41.72
C ARG A 11 22.89 14.52 -40.81
N ALA A 12 23.03 13.95 -39.62
CA ALA A 12 22.02 13.99 -38.57
C ALA A 12 22.02 15.38 -37.91
N THR A 13 21.02 16.20 -38.25
CA THR A 13 20.79 17.51 -37.64
C THR A 13 20.27 17.32 -36.22
N ARG A 14 21.11 17.59 -35.21
CA ARG A 14 20.73 17.60 -33.79
C ARG A 14 19.71 18.71 -33.53
N ARG A 15 18.42 18.36 -33.49
CA ARG A 15 17.36 19.27 -33.02
C ARG A 15 17.49 19.42 -31.51
N ARG A 16 17.97 20.60 -31.08
CA ARG A 16 18.04 21.01 -29.67
C ARG A 16 16.61 21.25 -29.18
N PHE A 17 16.13 20.39 -28.29
CA PHE A 17 14.83 20.54 -27.65
C PHE A 17 15.02 21.41 -26.39
N THR A 18 14.63 22.68 -26.49
CA THR A 18 14.67 23.64 -25.38
C THR A 18 13.45 23.41 -24.49
N TRP A 19 13.66 22.99 -23.24
CA TRP A 19 12.62 22.96 -22.21
C TRP A 19 12.38 24.38 -21.70
N PRO A 20 11.13 24.91 -21.66
CA PRO A 20 10.86 26.12 -20.90
C PRO A 20 10.93 25.80 -19.40
N ALA A 21 11.67 26.65 -18.68
CA ALA A 21 11.85 26.60 -17.24
C ALA A 21 10.52 26.72 -16.50
N VAL A 22 10.22 25.78 -15.60
CA VAL A 22 9.17 25.94 -14.59
C VAL A 22 9.80 26.71 -13.43
N ALA A 23 9.37 27.95 -13.24
CA ALA A 23 9.83 28.84 -12.19
C ALA A 23 9.36 28.32 -10.82
N SER A 24 10.32 28.07 -9.93
CA SER A 24 10.08 27.78 -8.51
C SER A 24 9.56 29.04 -7.81
N GLY A 25 8.31 29.00 -7.33
CA GLY A 25 7.75 30.03 -6.46
C GLY A 25 8.15 29.79 -5.02
N VAL A 26 9.10 30.57 -4.51
CA VAL A 26 9.37 30.74 -3.07
C VAL A 26 8.45 31.83 -2.55
N ILE A 27 7.58 31.53 -1.59
CA ILE A 27 6.91 32.56 -0.79
C ILE A 27 7.61 32.60 0.57
N ALA A 28 8.46 33.60 0.74
CA ALA A 28 8.94 34.04 2.04
C ALA A 28 7.99 35.13 2.54
N LEU A 29 7.45 34.96 3.75
CA LEU A 29 6.83 36.02 4.52
C LEU A 29 7.56 36.11 5.85
N ALA A 30 8.37 37.16 5.98
CA ALA A 30 9.09 37.53 7.18
C ALA A 30 8.61 38.89 7.68
N ALA A 31 8.83 39.10 8.99
CA ALA A 31 8.55 40.27 9.83
C ALA A 31 7.08 40.39 10.29
N GLY A 32 6.76 40.53 11.57
CA GLY A 32 7.54 40.98 12.72
C GLY A 32 6.61 41.92 13.51
N GLY A 33 6.37 41.65 14.79
CA GLY A 33 5.42 42.43 15.57
C GLY A 33 5.60 42.24 17.08
N ALA A 34 6.44 43.12 17.64
CA ALA A 34 6.52 43.58 19.03
C ALA A 34 6.04 42.67 20.18
N LEU A 35 7.02 42.29 21.00
CA LEU A 35 6.90 41.82 22.38
C LEU A 35 6.07 42.82 23.21
N LEU A 36 4.87 42.44 23.65
CA LEU A 36 4.13 43.16 24.67
C LEU A 36 4.45 42.57 26.05
N TYR A 37 5.04 43.40 26.90
CA TYR A 37 5.24 43.15 28.33
C TYR A 37 3.87 43.17 29.03
N ALA A 38 3.44 42.03 29.56
CA ALA A 38 2.26 41.95 30.43
C ALA A 38 2.73 41.77 31.89
N PRO A 39 2.43 42.71 32.81
CA PRO A 39 2.71 42.53 34.22
C PRO A 39 1.63 41.64 34.86
N GLY A 40 2.05 40.78 35.79
CA GLY A 40 1.20 40.15 36.80
C GLY A 40 0.42 38.92 36.35
N ALA A 41 0.94 37.73 36.68
CA ALA A 41 0.10 36.54 36.76
C ALA A 41 -0.89 36.71 37.93
N PRO A 42 -2.21 36.56 37.74
CA PRO A 42 -3.13 36.53 38.87
C PRO A 42 -2.93 35.24 39.67
N ASP A 43 -3.09 35.37 40.99
CA ASP A 43 -2.97 34.28 41.95
C ASP A 43 -3.80 33.05 41.56
N ARG A 44 -3.20 31.87 41.73
CA ARG A 44 -3.84 30.57 41.51
C ARG A 44 -5.11 30.49 42.38
N PRO A 45 -6.30 30.22 41.81
CA PRO A 45 -7.51 30.10 42.62
C PRO A 45 -7.36 28.91 43.58
N PRO A 46 -7.67 29.07 44.88
CA PRO A 46 -7.75 27.95 45.80
C PRO A 46 -8.96 27.11 45.42
N GLY A 47 -8.74 25.86 45.01
CA GLY A 47 -9.87 24.93 44.79
C GLY A 47 -9.77 23.91 43.67
N LEU A 48 -8.66 23.78 42.96
CA LEU A 48 -8.47 22.61 42.08
C LEU A 48 -7.97 21.44 42.92
N GLN A 49 -8.90 20.78 43.59
CA GLN A 49 -8.67 19.49 44.22
C GLN A 49 -8.35 18.50 43.10
N GLU A 50 -7.10 18.05 43.07
CA GLU A 50 -6.60 17.07 42.13
C GLU A 50 -7.38 15.77 42.36
N ARG A 51 -8.46 15.57 41.60
CA ARG A 51 -9.22 14.32 41.62
C ARG A 51 -8.34 13.27 40.99
N ARG A 52 -7.50 12.65 41.82
CA ARG A 52 -6.82 11.41 41.51
C ARG A 52 -7.89 10.41 41.08
N PRO A 53 -7.83 9.84 39.87
CA PRO A 53 -8.81 8.84 39.47
C PRO A 53 -8.65 7.67 40.43
N GLU A 54 -9.71 7.41 41.18
CA GLU A 54 -9.82 6.19 41.96
C GLU A 54 -9.86 5.06 40.94
N ILE A 55 -8.80 4.25 40.87
CA ILE A 55 -8.82 3.02 40.06
C ILE A 55 -9.78 2.09 40.77
N VAL A 56 -11.05 2.21 40.39
CA VAL A 56 -12.11 1.31 40.83
C VAL A 56 -11.80 -0.03 40.17
N ASN A 57 -11.14 -0.91 40.91
CA ASN A 57 -10.94 -2.30 40.54
C ASN A 57 -12.27 -3.06 40.74
N GLN A 58 -13.34 -2.61 40.09
CA GLN A 58 -14.56 -3.39 39.95
C GLN A 58 -14.43 -4.18 38.65
N PRO A 59 -14.52 -5.52 38.68
CA PRO A 59 -14.72 -6.27 37.47
C PRO A 59 -16.09 -5.87 36.93
N SER A 60 -16.10 -5.02 35.91
CA SER A 60 -17.29 -4.74 35.11
C SER A 60 -17.75 -6.06 34.51
N ARG A 61 -18.63 -6.79 35.20
CA ARG A 61 -19.37 -7.88 34.57
C ARG A 61 -20.14 -7.22 33.45
N VAL A 62 -19.75 -7.52 32.20
CA VAL A 62 -20.55 -7.20 31.02
C VAL A 62 -21.89 -7.91 31.21
N THR A 63 -22.89 -7.21 31.72
CA THR A 63 -24.24 -7.75 31.97
C THR A 63 -25.13 -7.69 30.72
N GLY A 64 -24.58 -7.24 29.59
CA GLY A 64 -25.27 -7.28 28.30
C GLY A 64 -25.22 -8.68 27.73
N ARG A 65 -26.28 -9.47 27.97
CA ARG A 65 -26.54 -10.69 27.18
C ARG A 65 -26.68 -10.26 25.73
N THR A 66 -25.79 -10.70 24.84
CA THR A 66 -25.89 -10.45 23.41
C THR A 66 -27.23 -11.01 22.91
N LYS A 67 -27.91 -10.31 21.99
CA LYS A 67 -29.13 -10.86 21.36
C LYS A 67 -28.83 -12.07 20.47
N ALA A 68 -27.57 -12.21 20.04
CA ALA A 68 -27.10 -13.36 19.28
C ALA A 68 -26.81 -14.55 20.24
N PRO A 69 -27.14 -15.79 19.86
CA PRO A 69 -26.88 -16.97 20.68
C PRO A 69 -25.40 -17.36 20.75
N ILE A 70 -24.50 -16.58 20.13
CA ILE A 70 -23.06 -16.84 20.10
C ILE A 70 -22.43 -16.31 21.40
N GLU A 71 -21.89 -17.21 22.22
CA GLU A 71 -21.24 -16.89 23.50
C GLU A 71 -19.72 -16.64 23.34
N HIS A 72 -19.09 -17.25 22.33
CA HIS A 72 -17.66 -17.14 22.07
C HIS A 72 -17.39 -16.93 20.58
N VAL A 73 -16.56 -15.93 20.28
CA VAL A 73 -16.06 -15.67 18.94
C VAL A 73 -14.55 -15.86 18.96
N VAL A 74 -14.05 -16.75 18.11
CA VAL A 74 -12.61 -16.97 17.92
C VAL A 74 -12.24 -16.46 16.52
N PHE A 75 -11.30 -15.52 16.45
CA PHE A 75 -10.78 -15.02 15.18
C PHE A 75 -9.54 -15.83 14.79
N LEU A 76 -9.59 -16.48 13.64
CA LEU A 76 -8.44 -17.09 12.99
C LEU A 76 -8.10 -16.25 11.77
N ILE A 77 -6.99 -15.53 11.82
CA ILE A 77 -6.57 -14.60 10.78
C ILE A 77 -5.34 -15.19 10.08
N LYS A 78 -5.48 -15.50 8.80
CA LYS A 78 -4.34 -15.82 7.93
C LYS A 78 -3.67 -14.51 7.51
N GLU A 79 -2.35 -14.52 7.43
CA GLU A 79 -1.53 -13.33 7.14
C GLU A 79 -1.03 -13.33 5.69
N ASN A 80 -0.74 -12.15 5.13
CA ASN A 80 -0.30 -11.90 3.74
C ASN A 80 -1.10 -12.57 2.60
N ARG A 81 -2.35 -13.02 2.81
CA ARG A 81 -3.15 -13.64 1.74
C ARG A 81 -4.26 -12.70 1.28
N THR A 82 -4.31 -12.44 -0.02
CA THR A 82 -5.42 -11.72 -0.65
C THR A 82 -6.63 -12.64 -0.82
N PHE A 83 -7.80 -12.07 -1.12
CA PHE A 83 -8.99 -12.85 -1.44
C PHE A 83 -8.73 -13.81 -2.61
N ASP A 84 -8.20 -13.32 -3.73
CA ASP A 84 -7.91 -14.15 -4.91
C ASP A 84 -6.90 -15.27 -4.64
N ASN A 85 -5.97 -15.05 -3.69
CA ASN A 85 -5.03 -16.08 -3.31
C ASN A 85 -5.72 -17.31 -2.72
N TYR A 86 -6.74 -17.16 -1.86
CA TYR A 86 -7.46 -18.30 -1.28
C TYR A 86 -8.74 -18.70 -2.03
N PHE A 87 -9.51 -17.71 -2.45
CA PHE A 87 -10.91 -17.89 -2.86
C PHE A 87 -11.16 -17.54 -4.32
N GLY A 88 -10.15 -17.06 -5.05
CA GLY A 88 -10.33 -16.64 -6.45
C GLY A 88 -10.80 -17.77 -7.39
N ARG A 89 -10.51 -19.02 -7.03
CA ARG A 89 -10.96 -20.22 -7.77
C ARG A 89 -12.25 -20.84 -7.23
N TYR A 90 -12.86 -20.26 -6.19
CA TYR A 90 -14.08 -20.79 -5.62
C TYR A 90 -15.25 -20.61 -6.60
N PRO A 91 -16.16 -21.60 -6.78
CA PRO A 91 -17.30 -21.46 -7.68
C PRO A 91 -18.15 -20.22 -7.34
N GLY A 92 -18.29 -19.31 -8.29
CA GLY A 92 -19.05 -18.07 -8.13
C GLY A 92 -18.27 -16.90 -7.51
N ALA A 93 -16.98 -17.05 -7.22
CA ALA A 93 -16.12 -15.93 -6.87
C ALA A 93 -15.81 -15.07 -8.11
N ASP A 94 -15.74 -13.76 -7.91
CA ASP A 94 -15.18 -12.82 -8.88
C ASP A 94 -13.66 -12.76 -8.69
N GLY A 95 -12.98 -13.84 -9.07
CA GLY A 95 -11.53 -13.99 -8.92
C GLY A 95 -10.81 -14.18 -10.25
N ALA A 96 -9.49 -13.98 -10.23
CA ALA A 96 -8.65 -14.15 -11.42
C ALA A 96 -8.12 -15.59 -11.58
N SER A 97 -8.12 -16.10 -12.82
CA SER A 97 -7.34 -17.27 -13.23
C SER A 97 -6.04 -16.88 -13.95
N ARG A 98 -5.98 -15.67 -14.50
CA ARG A 98 -4.81 -15.08 -15.17
C ARG A 98 -4.52 -13.69 -14.64
N GLY A 99 -3.25 -13.30 -14.64
CA GLY A 99 -2.79 -11.96 -14.27
C GLY A 99 -1.95 -11.34 -15.38
N ARG A 100 -2.02 -10.02 -15.56
CA ARG A 100 -1.13 -9.30 -16.48
C ARG A 100 0.11 -8.85 -15.70
N ILE A 101 1.30 -9.05 -16.24
CA ILE A 101 2.55 -8.54 -15.65
C ILE A 101 2.93 -7.18 -16.25
N SER A 102 3.92 -6.50 -15.67
CA SER A 102 4.32 -5.15 -16.07
C SER A 102 4.77 -5.01 -17.52
N THR A 103 5.17 -6.11 -18.18
CA THR A 103 5.51 -6.15 -19.61
C THR A 103 4.29 -6.13 -20.53
N GLY A 104 3.09 -6.29 -19.98
CA GLY A 104 1.83 -6.40 -20.71
C GLY A 104 1.42 -7.85 -21.04
N GLU A 105 2.29 -8.83 -20.79
CA GLU A 105 1.98 -10.25 -20.95
C GLU A 105 0.96 -10.73 -19.92
N SER A 106 0.07 -11.65 -20.32
CA SER A 106 -0.88 -12.31 -19.42
C SER A 106 -0.47 -13.76 -19.13
N ILE A 107 -0.20 -14.03 -17.87
CA ILE A 107 0.23 -15.35 -17.36
C ILE A 107 -0.90 -16.03 -16.58
N GLU A 108 -0.89 -17.37 -16.59
CA GLU A 108 -1.77 -18.17 -15.73
C GLU A 108 -1.30 -18.09 -14.27
N LEU A 109 -2.24 -18.00 -13.33
CA LEU A 109 -1.91 -18.07 -11.91
C LEU A 109 -1.46 -19.49 -11.56
N ARG A 110 -0.30 -19.61 -10.91
CA ARG A 110 0.19 -20.90 -10.43
C ARG A 110 -0.61 -21.36 -9.20
N VAL A 111 -0.56 -22.65 -8.91
CA VAL A 111 -1.10 -23.17 -7.64
C VAL A 111 -0.27 -22.60 -6.49
N ALA A 112 -0.93 -21.98 -5.52
CA ALA A 112 -0.27 -21.42 -4.34
C ALA A 112 0.21 -22.53 -3.38
N THR A 113 1.25 -22.22 -2.61
CA THR A 113 1.75 -23.03 -1.50
C THR A 113 1.51 -22.32 -0.18
N ASP A 114 1.31 -23.10 0.89
CA ASP A 114 1.07 -22.56 2.24
C ASP A 114 2.31 -21.82 2.78
N VAL A 115 3.50 -22.35 2.50
CA VAL A 115 4.77 -21.72 2.84
C VAL A 115 5.42 -21.24 1.54
N LEU A 116 5.73 -19.94 1.48
CA LEU A 116 6.52 -19.35 0.40
C LEU A 116 8.01 -19.52 0.72
N THR A 117 8.84 -19.70 -0.31
CA THR A 117 10.30 -19.82 -0.15
C THR A 117 10.91 -18.52 0.40
N HIS A 118 10.33 -17.38 0.05
CA HIS A 118 10.67 -16.06 0.56
C HIS A 118 9.37 -15.28 0.78
N ASP A 119 9.43 -14.30 1.67
CA ASP A 119 8.32 -13.39 1.92
C ASP A 119 7.99 -12.55 0.67
N LEU A 120 6.73 -12.16 0.51
CA LEU A 120 6.27 -11.25 -0.55
C LEU A 120 6.10 -9.87 0.06
N GLY A 121 6.67 -8.84 -0.56
CA GLY A 121 6.54 -7.46 -0.09
C GLY A 121 5.07 -7.09 0.11
N HIS A 122 4.73 -6.65 1.32
CA HIS A 122 3.36 -6.45 1.77
C HIS A 122 3.18 -5.13 2.53
N GLU A 123 4.10 -4.19 2.33
CA GLU A 123 3.98 -2.82 2.83
C GLU A 123 2.91 -2.05 2.06
N PHE A 124 2.44 -0.93 2.64
CA PHE A 124 1.45 -0.07 1.98
C PHE A 124 1.87 0.36 0.56
N LEU A 125 3.14 0.74 0.38
CA LEU A 125 3.66 1.16 -0.92
C LEU A 125 3.82 0.00 -1.91
N ASP A 126 4.02 -1.23 -1.44
CA ASP A 126 4.03 -2.41 -2.29
C ASP A 126 2.65 -2.67 -2.87
N GLY A 127 1.60 -2.54 -2.04
CA GLY A 127 0.21 -2.59 -2.50
C GLY A 127 -0.12 -1.51 -3.53
N VAL A 128 0.30 -0.27 -3.29
CA VAL A 128 0.12 0.84 -4.26
C VAL A 128 0.84 0.55 -5.57
N ARG A 129 2.06 0.01 -5.52
CA ARG A 129 2.82 -0.39 -6.70
C ARG A 129 2.13 -1.52 -7.46
N ALA A 130 1.62 -2.54 -6.76
CA ALA A 130 0.91 -3.67 -7.36
C ALA A 130 -0.37 -3.24 -8.10
N ILE A 131 -1.15 -2.33 -7.48
CA ILE A 131 -2.37 -1.75 -8.08
C ILE A 131 -2.04 -0.98 -9.36
N ASN A 132 -0.87 -0.35 -9.42
CA ASN A 132 -0.33 0.30 -10.62
C ASN A 132 -1.30 1.30 -11.27
N GLY A 133 -1.91 2.17 -10.45
CA GLY A 133 -2.91 3.14 -10.90
C GLY A 133 -4.24 2.52 -11.35
N GLY A 134 -4.59 1.34 -10.83
CA GLY A 134 -5.81 0.60 -11.18
C GLY A 134 -5.66 -0.37 -12.35
N ARG A 135 -4.46 -0.46 -12.94
CA ARG A 135 -4.20 -1.39 -14.05
C ARG A 135 -4.02 -2.84 -13.60
N MET A 136 -3.74 -3.07 -12.32
CA MET A 136 -3.59 -4.39 -11.67
C MET A 136 -2.53 -5.28 -12.33
N ASP A 137 -1.42 -4.69 -12.76
CA ASP A 137 -0.34 -5.35 -13.50
C ASP A 137 1.06 -5.01 -12.94
N GLY A 138 1.12 -4.69 -11.65
CA GLY A 138 2.35 -4.28 -10.97
C GLY A 138 2.89 -5.29 -9.95
N PHE A 139 2.28 -6.46 -9.80
CA PHE A 139 2.65 -7.41 -8.73
C PHE A 139 4.08 -7.99 -8.92
N ASP A 140 4.56 -8.06 -10.16
CA ASP A 140 5.93 -8.47 -10.50
C ASP A 140 6.98 -7.38 -10.20
N LEU A 141 6.53 -6.15 -9.96
CA LEU A 141 7.40 -5.00 -9.62
C LEU A 141 7.64 -4.87 -8.11
N ILE A 142 6.96 -5.67 -7.28
CA ILE A 142 7.14 -5.66 -5.83
C ILE A 142 8.59 -6.06 -5.50
N PRO A 143 9.34 -5.31 -4.66
CA PRO A 143 10.77 -5.53 -4.46
C PRO A 143 11.15 -6.92 -3.93
N ILE A 144 10.33 -7.47 -3.04
CA ILE A 144 10.52 -8.79 -2.45
C ILE A 144 9.46 -9.73 -3.02
N GLY A 145 9.86 -10.86 -3.60
CA GLY A 145 8.97 -11.88 -4.15
C GLY A 145 8.30 -11.55 -5.49
N GLY A 146 8.27 -10.28 -5.92
CA GLY A 146 7.64 -9.87 -7.18
C GLY A 146 8.27 -10.52 -8.42
N ALA A 147 9.61 -10.50 -8.51
CA ALA A 147 10.34 -11.12 -9.62
C ALA A 147 10.15 -12.65 -9.71
N SER A 148 9.82 -13.30 -8.59
CA SER A 148 9.50 -14.73 -8.51
C SER A 148 8.05 -15.04 -8.93
N LEU A 149 7.24 -14.01 -9.20
CA LEU A 149 5.82 -14.11 -9.51
C LEU A 149 5.00 -14.78 -8.39
N ASP A 150 5.41 -14.58 -7.13
CA ASP A 150 4.73 -15.19 -5.98
C ASP A 150 3.35 -14.54 -5.71
N GLY A 151 3.17 -13.29 -6.15
CA GLY A 151 1.88 -12.59 -6.19
C GLY A 151 0.91 -13.10 -7.27
N TYR A 152 1.36 -13.96 -8.19
CA TYR A 152 0.52 -14.56 -9.26
C TYR A 152 0.23 -16.04 -8.96
N THR A 153 -0.32 -16.29 -7.76
CA THR A 153 -0.67 -17.63 -7.28
C THR A 153 -2.06 -17.66 -6.65
N SER A 154 -2.74 -18.80 -6.74
CA SER A 154 -4.03 -19.03 -6.09
C SER A 154 -4.19 -20.50 -5.67
N PHE A 155 -4.74 -20.75 -4.49
CA PHE A 155 -5.02 -22.08 -3.97
C PHE A 155 -6.14 -22.75 -4.75
N THR A 156 -6.06 -24.08 -4.86
CA THR A 156 -7.21 -24.91 -5.25
C THR A 156 -7.96 -25.36 -4.01
N ARG A 157 -9.18 -25.86 -4.17
CA ARG A 157 -10.01 -26.33 -3.06
C ARG A 157 -9.35 -27.43 -2.23
N GLU A 158 -8.50 -28.25 -2.84
CA GLU A 158 -7.75 -29.31 -2.18
C GLU A 158 -6.57 -28.80 -1.33
N GLY A 159 -6.14 -27.55 -1.55
CA GLY A 159 -4.95 -26.95 -0.93
C GLY A 159 -5.24 -25.87 0.12
N ILE A 160 -6.51 -25.68 0.53
CA ILE A 160 -6.92 -24.72 1.58
C ILE A 160 -7.14 -25.47 2.90
#